data_AF-A0A662VHC0-F1
#
_entry.id   AF-A0A662VHC0-F1
#
_cell.length_a   1.000
_cell.length_b   1.000
_cell.length_c   1.000
_cell.angle_alpha   90.00
_cell.angle_beta   90.00
_cell.angle_gamma   90.00
#
_symmetry.space_group_name_H-M   'P 1'
#
loop_
_entity.id
_entity.type
_entity.pdbx_description
1 polymer ?
#
loop_
_entity_poly.entity_id
_entity_poly.type
_entity_poly.pdbx_seq_one_letter_code
_entity_poly.pdbx_strand_id
1 'polypeptide(L)'
;MAASVNEAVEIGCKAIIIDEDNSSTNFLFKDHVMQKILKNDPIKPLSQQIRDFIAKTGTSVILVMSSSSIFLNKADIIILMENYKPRVIDSFRTSHEELIETQYSKPLLRKFLGIKGLVKIKQRGKKLFFTYRDKHVFELDLGYNPRIIEEGQVKTIKYIIKWLINQRRPKSCKEIIEEIDNMLINEGFKAIANPVPPDLAWVSGMDVVWVLNRIDNAMFKQITIQ
;
A
#
# COMPACT_ATOMS: atom_id res chain seq x y z
N MET A 1 -2.12 -7.31 -4.58
CA MET A 1 -2.65 -5.98 -4.96
C MET A 1 -3.85 -5.54 -4.13
N ALA A 2 -4.96 -6.30 -4.08
CA ALA A 2 -6.15 -5.93 -3.32
C ALA A 2 -5.87 -5.56 -1.85
N ALA A 3 -5.01 -6.32 -1.15
CA ALA A 3 -4.56 -5.97 0.20
C ALA A 3 -3.87 -4.59 0.24
N SER A 4 -2.92 -4.34 -0.67
CA SER A 4 -2.17 -3.07 -0.73
C SER A 4 -3.07 -1.84 -1.01
N VAL A 5 -4.09 -1.99 -1.86
CA VAL A 5 -5.08 -0.92 -2.09
C VAL A 5 -5.88 -0.65 -0.81
N ASN A 6 -6.34 -1.70 -0.13
CA ASN A 6 -7.09 -1.54 1.11
C ASN A 6 -6.21 -1.00 2.26
N GLU A 7 -4.94 -1.40 2.35
CA GLU A 7 -3.97 -0.83 3.29
C GLU A 7 -3.77 0.68 3.02
N ALA A 8 -3.67 1.08 1.74
CA ALA A 8 -3.56 2.49 1.36
C ALA A 8 -4.81 3.30 1.73
N VAL A 9 -6.00 2.72 1.54
CA VAL A 9 -7.28 3.32 1.96
C VAL A 9 -7.37 3.43 3.48
N GLU A 10 -6.97 2.38 4.22
CA GLU A 10 -6.98 2.36 5.68
C GLU A 10 -6.16 3.51 6.28
N ILE A 11 -4.99 3.80 5.69
CA ILE A 11 -4.12 4.88 6.15
C ILE A 11 -4.48 6.25 5.57
N GLY A 12 -5.55 6.34 4.76
CA GLY A 12 -6.05 7.61 4.24
C GLY A 12 -5.25 8.20 3.06
N CYS A 13 -4.63 7.35 2.24
CA CYS A 13 -3.94 7.80 1.03
C CYS A 13 -4.89 8.60 0.13
N LYS A 14 -4.42 9.77 -0.36
CA LYS A 14 -5.21 10.65 -1.24
C LYS A 14 -5.16 10.25 -2.70
N ALA A 15 -4.09 9.56 -3.11
CA ALA A 15 -3.94 9.04 -4.46
C ALA A 15 -3.31 7.65 -4.41
N ILE A 16 -3.73 6.78 -5.35
CA ILE A 16 -3.09 5.50 -5.64
C ILE A 16 -2.66 5.52 -7.09
N ILE A 17 -1.41 5.18 -7.35
CA ILE A 17 -0.84 5.06 -8.69
C ILE A 17 -0.71 3.58 -9.00
N ILE A 18 -1.25 3.17 -10.14
CA ILE A 18 -1.27 1.78 -10.59
C ILE A 18 -0.74 1.76 -12.02
N ASP A 19 0.20 0.86 -12.25
CA ASP A 19 0.77 0.58 -13.56
C ASP A 19 0.31 -0.81 -14.02
N GLU A 20 -0.36 -0.89 -15.18
CA GLU A 20 -0.92 -2.12 -15.72
C GLU A 20 0.13 -3.21 -15.86
N ASP A 21 1.35 -2.86 -16.30
CA ASP A 21 2.43 -3.82 -16.56
C ASP A 21 2.97 -4.47 -15.27
N ASN A 22 2.78 -3.80 -14.13
CA ASN A 22 3.17 -4.28 -12.80
C ASN A 22 1.96 -4.76 -11.97
N SER A 23 0.81 -4.96 -12.63
CA SER A 23 -0.45 -5.28 -11.98
C SER A 23 -0.98 -6.67 -12.30
N SER A 24 -1.83 -7.18 -11.41
CA SER A 24 -2.57 -8.41 -11.71
C SER A 24 -3.75 -8.06 -12.62
N THR A 25 -3.74 -8.57 -13.87
CA THR A 25 -4.82 -8.29 -14.84
C THR A 25 -6.20 -8.60 -14.28
N ASN A 26 -6.35 -9.75 -13.61
CA ASN A 26 -7.62 -10.17 -12.99
C ASN A 26 -8.11 -9.26 -11.86
N PHE A 27 -7.22 -8.47 -11.24
CA PHE A 27 -7.57 -7.43 -10.29
C PHE A 27 -8.00 -6.16 -11.02
N LEU A 28 -7.39 -5.78 -12.14
CA LEU A 28 -7.76 -4.58 -12.88
C LEU A 28 -9.08 -4.74 -13.63
N PHE A 29 -9.18 -5.79 -14.45
CA PHE A 29 -10.35 -6.04 -15.29
C PHE A 29 -10.49 -7.50 -15.69
N LYS A 30 -11.65 -7.81 -16.27
CA LYS A 30 -11.93 -9.12 -16.88
C LYS A 30 -12.66 -8.91 -18.18
N ASP A 31 -12.26 -9.68 -19.18
CA ASP A 31 -12.97 -9.73 -20.45
C ASP A 31 -14.41 -10.28 -20.28
N HIS A 32 -15.31 -9.77 -21.09
CA HIS A 32 -16.74 -10.06 -21.08
C HIS A 32 -17.07 -11.55 -21.31
N VAL A 33 -16.27 -12.28 -22.11
CA VAL A 33 -16.45 -13.73 -22.31
C VAL A 33 -16.15 -14.47 -21.02
N MET A 34 -15.05 -14.11 -20.35
CA MET A 34 -14.64 -14.75 -19.10
C MET A 34 -15.68 -14.52 -17.99
N GLN A 35 -16.31 -13.33 -17.95
CA GLN A 35 -17.39 -13.03 -17.01
C GLN A 35 -18.63 -13.92 -17.21
N LYS A 36 -18.96 -14.27 -18.46
CA LYS A 36 -20.09 -15.18 -18.76
C LYS A 36 -19.80 -16.63 -18.34
N ILE A 37 -18.54 -17.05 -18.41
CA ILE A 37 -18.10 -18.40 -18.03
C ILE A 37 -18.01 -18.54 -16.50
N LEU A 38 -17.42 -17.55 -15.82
CA LEU A 38 -17.14 -17.59 -14.39
C LEU A 38 -18.27 -16.96 -13.56
N LYS A 39 -19.38 -17.70 -13.37
CA LYS A 39 -20.55 -17.22 -12.63
C LYS A 39 -20.31 -16.89 -11.14
N ASN A 40 -19.37 -17.61 -10.50
CA ASN A 40 -19.09 -17.50 -9.06
C ASN A 40 -17.63 -17.08 -8.81
N ASP A 41 -17.18 -16.03 -9.47
CA ASP A 41 -15.80 -15.57 -9.32
C ASP A 41 -15.62 -14.76 -8.04
N PRO A 42 -14.71 -15.15 -7.13
CA PRO A 42 -14.49 -14.41 -5.89
C PRO A 42 -13.82 -13.05 -6.12
N ILE A 43 -13.19 -12.83 -7.28
CA ILE A 43 -12.46 -11.60 -7.59
C ILE A 43 -13.40 -10.61 -8.27
N LYS A 44 -13.72 -9.54 -7.54
CA LYS A 44 -14.35 -8.32 -8.08
C LYS A 44 -13.24 -7.41 -8.66
N PRO A 45 -13.18 -7.20 -9.98
CA PRO A 45 -12.15 -6.35 -10.57
C PRO A 45 -12.35 -4.88 -10.20
N LEU A 46 -11.24 -4.14 -10.13
CA LEU A 46 -11.21 -2.71 -9.84
C LEU A 46 -12.05 -1.92 -10.85
N SER A 47 -12.00 -2.26 -12.14
CA SER A 47 -12.84 -1.65 -13.18
C SER A 47 -14.34 -1.65 -12.85
N GLN A 48 -14.84 -2.67 -12.14
CA GLN A 48 -16.24 -2.73 -11.71
C GLN A 48 -16.51 -1.90 -10.46
N GLN A 49 -15.50 -1.69 -9.60
CA GLN A 49 -15.64 -1.02 -8.31
C GLN A 49 -15.17 0.43 -8.31
N ILE A 50 -14.40 0.87 -9.32
CA ILE A 50 -13.59 2.10 -9.26
C ILE A 50 -14.41 3.37 -8.97
N ARG A 51 -15.62 3.51 -9.54
CA ARG A 51 -16.47 4.69 -9.31
C ARG A 51 -16.99 4.74 -7.86
N ASP A 52 -17.54 3.63 -7.36
CA ASP A 52 -17.99 3.52 -5.97
C ASP A 52 -16.81 3.59 -4.98
N PHE A 53 -15.65 3.03 -5.34
CA PHE A 53 -14.39 3.15 -4.60
C PHE A 53 -14.00 4.62 -4.42
N ILE A 54 -13.93 5.40 -5.50
CA ILE A 54 -13.55 6.82 -5.45
C ILE A 54 -14.60 7.59 -4.64
N ALA A 55 -15.89 7.40 -4.91
CA ALA A 55 -16.97 8.09 -4.22
C ALA A 55 -16.96 7.84 -2.70
N LYS A 56 -16.72 6.61 -2.28
CA LYS A 56 -16.68 6.25 -0.85
C LYS A 56 -15.39 6.70 -0.18
N THR A 57 -14.24 6.53 -0.81
CA THR A 57 -12.94 6.74 -0.16
C THR A 57 -12.43 8.18 -0.29
N GLY A 58 -12.83 8.90 -1.34
CA GLY A 58 -12.22 10.16 -1.73
C GLY A 58 -10.78 10.02 -2.24
N THR A 59 -10.31 8.80 -2.50
CA THR A 59 -8.96 8.52 -3.00
C THR A 59 -8.97 8.57 -4.53
N SER A 60 -8.16 9.46 -5.11
CA SER A 60 -7.93 9.51 -6.54
C SER A 60 -7.14 8.30 -7.01
N VAL A 61 -7.37 7.87 -8.25
CA VAL A 61 -6.63 6.75 -8.86
C VAL A 61 -6.02 7.21 -10.17
N ILE A 62 -4.70 7.05 -10.30
CA ILE A 62 -3.93 7.31 -11.52
C ILE A 62 -3.55 5.95 -12.09
N LEU A 63 -3.99 5.66 -13.30
CA LEU A 63 -3.75 4.39 -13.99
C LEU A 63 -2.88 4.63 -15.22
N VAL A 64 -1.76 3.92 -15.33
CA VAL A 64 -1.04 3.73 -16.59
C VAL A 64 -1.61 2.49 -17.23
N MET A 65 -2.22 2.65 -18.41
CA MET A 65 -2.89 1.59 -19.16
C MET A 65 -2.32 1.53 -20.58
N SER A 66 -2.15 0.32 -21.11
CA SER A 66 -1.62 0.03 -22.44
C SER A 66 -2.49 -0.96 -23.22
N SER A 67 -3.15 -1.91 -22.55
CA SER A 67 -3.76 -3.08 -23.21
C SER A 67 -5.28 -3.08 -23.25
N SER A 68 -5.93 -2.28 -22.39
CA SER A 68 -7.39 -2.33 -22.20
C SER A 68 -8.04 -0.95 -22.19
N SER A 69 -9.18 -0.85 -22.87
CA SER A 69 -10.01 0.36 -22.93
C SER A 69 -11.03 0.46 -21.79
N ILE A 70 -11.11 -0.55 -20.91
CA ILE A 70 -12.17 -0.70 -19.90
C ILE A 70 -12.32 0.50 -18.95
N PHE A 71 -11.22 1.22 -18.69
CA PHE A 71 -11.21 2.39 -17.80
C PHE A 71 -11.51 3.71 -18.53
N LEU A 72 -11.46 3.77 -19.87
CA LEU A 72 -11.62 5.03 -20.62
C LEU A 72 -12.98 5.67 -20.37
N ASN A 73 -14.05 4.87 -20.33
CA ASN A 73 -15.41 5.34 -20.03
C ASN A 73 -15.62 5.74 -18.55
N LYS A 74 -14.67 5.40 -17.67
CA LYS A 74 -14.69 5.70 -16.23
C LYS A 74 -13.63 6.72 -15.82
N ALA A 75 -12.84 7.24 -16.74
CA ALA A 75 -11.80 8.22 -16.45
C ALA A 75 -12.39 9.63 -16.46
N ASP A 76 -11.96 10.47 -15.51
CA ASP A 76 -12.28 11.90 -15.52
C ASP A 76 -11.32 12.68 -16.42
N ILE A 77 -10.07 12.21 -16.53
CA ILE A 77 -9.02 12.76 -17.38
C ILE A 77 -8.30 11.61 -18.07
N ILE A 78 -8.10 11.72 -19.39
CA ILE A 78 -7.30 10.77 -20.16
C ILE A 78 -6.10 11.53 -20.73
N ILE A 79 -4.90 11.06 -20.40
CA ILE A 79 -3.64 11.59 -20.91
C ILE A 79 -3.06 10.56 -21.85
N LEU A 80 -2.97 10.90 -23.12
CA LEU A 80 -2.25 10.12 -24.12
C LEU A 80 -0.79 10.56 -24.15
N MET A 81 0.12 9.58 -24.09
CA MET A 81 1.56 9.79 -24.23
C MET A 81 2.00 9.34 -25.62
N GLU A 82 2.44 10.26 -26.48
CA GLU A 82 2.96 9.96 -27.81
C GLU A 82 4.30 10.65 -28.02
N ASN A 83 5.34 9.92 -28.44
CA ASN A 83 6.71 10.46 -28.62
C ASN A 83 7.19 11.25 -27.38
N TYR A 84 6.92 10.73 -26.18
CA TYR A 84 7.23 11.35 -24.88
C TYR A 84 6.55 12.71 -24.64
N LYS A 85 5.48 13.03 -25.38
CA LYS A 85 4.68 14.25 -25.18
C LYS A 85 3.29 13.90 -24.64
N PRO A 86 2.87 14.47 -23.50
CA PRO A 86 1.54 14.29 -22.96
C PRO A 86 0.52 15.14 -23.71
N ARG A 87 -0.66 14.60 -23.98
CA ARG A 87 -1.83 15.35 -24.48
C ARG A 87 -3.08 14.86 -23.79
N VAL A 88 -3.86 15.77 -23.24
CA VAL A 88 -5.22 15.47 -22.77
C VAL A 88 -6.09 15.20 -23.98
N ILE A 89 -6.81 14.08 -23.96
CA ILE A 89 -7.76 13.73 -25.01
C ILE A 89 -9.17 13.69 -24.44
N ASP A 90 -10.14 14.14 -25.25
CA ASP A 90 -11.54 13.97 -24.91
C ASP A 90 -11.89 12.49 -24.83
N SER A 91 -12.88 12.16 -24.00
CA SER A 91 -13.28 10.78 -23.75
C SER A 91 -13.50 10.03 -25.06
N PHE A 92 -12.68 9.00 -25.32
CA PHE A 92 -12.96 8.04 -26.37
C PHE A 92 -14.13 7.18 -25.89
N ARG A 93 -15.35 7.60 -26.22
CA ARG A 93 -16.56 6.82 -25.93
C ARG A 93 -16.59 5.67 -26.92
N THR A 94 -15.98 4.54 -26.54
CA THR A 94 -16.25 3.30 -27.25
C THR A 94 -17.74 3.01 -27.13
N SER A 95 -18.41 2.94 -28.28
CA SER A 95 -19.62 2.15 -28.38
C SER A 95 -19.21 0.73 -27.99
N HIS A 96 -19.54 0.26 -26.78
CA HIS A 96 -19.92 -1.13 -26.47
C HIS A 96 -19.85 -1.42 -24.95
N GLU A 97 -20.85 -2.22 -24.57
CA GLU A 97 -21.03 -3.06 -23.38
C GLU A 97 -21.47 -2.43 -22.05
N GLU A 98 -22.54 -3.02 -21.49
CA GLU A 98 -23.03 -2.76 -20.14
C GLU A 98 -21.89 -3.01 -19.13
N LEU A 99 -21.35 -1.91 -18.59
CA LEU A 99 -20.33 -1.98 -17.56
C LEU A 99 -21.00 -2.44 -16.27
N ILE A 100 -20.71 -3.67 -15.85
CA ILE A 100 -21.13 -4.18 -14.54
C ILE A 100 -20.46 -3.34 -13.46
N GLU A 101 -21.25 -2.60 -12.69
CA GLU A 101 -20.77 -1.90 -11.52
C GLU A 101 -21.04 -2.71 -10.26
N THR A 102 -20.07 -2.74 -9.35
CA THR A 102 -20.21 -3.43 -8.07
C THR A 102 -19.78 -2.53 -6.93
N GLN A 103 -20.38 -2.75 -5.76
CA GLN A 103 -20.05 -1.96 -4.58
C GLN A 103 -18.66 -2.32 -4.05
N TYR A 104 -17.92 -1.28 -3.69
CA TYR A 104 -16.72 -1.33 -2.87
C TYR A 104 -17.07 -1.29 -1.38
N SER A 105 -16.42 -2.17 -0.61
CA SER A 105 -16.50 -2.20 0.85
C SER A 105 -15.20 -1.68 1.43
N LYS A 106 -15.27 -0.60 2.22
CA LYS A 106 -14.09 -0.05 2.87
C LYS A 106 -13.49 -1.08 3.86
N PRO A 107 -12.15 -1.11 3.99
CA PRO A 107 -11.52 -1.93 5.01
C PRO A 107 -11.87 -1.40 6.40
N LEU A 108 -12.03 -2.31 7.36
CA LEU A 108 -12.10 -1.95 8.77
C LEU A 108 -10.72 -1.46 9.23
N LEU A 109 -10.71 -0.43 10.07
CA LEU A 109 -9.49 0.08 10.68
C LEU A 109 -8.89 -0.97 11.61
N ARG A 110 -7.56 -1.08 11.64
CA ARG A 110 -6.84 -2.03 12.49
C ARG A 110 -5.93 -1.30 13.47
N LYS A 111 -5.77 -1.89 14.67
CA LYS A 111 -4.72 -1.55 15.63
C LYS A 111 -3.59 -2.56 15.56
N PHE A 112 -2.37 -2.07 15.41
CA PHE A 112 -1.16 -2.86 15.57
C PHE A 112 -0.92 -3.13 17.05
N LEU A 113 -0.67 -4.39 17.41
CA LEU A 113 -0.48 -4.85 18.78
C LEU A 113 0.98 -5.20 19.10
N GLY A 114 1.85 -5.20 18.08
CA GLY A 114 3.24 -5.64 18.18
C GLY A 114 3.55 -6.83 17.26
N ILE A 115 4.75 -7.38 17.39
CA ILE A 115 5.24 -8.51 16.60
C ILE A 115 5.45 -9.69 17.55
N LYS A 116 4.63 -10.73 17.42
CA LYS A 116 4.62 -11.86 18.36
C LYS A 116 5.93 -12.63 18.26
N GLY A 117 6.58 -12.87 19.40
CA GLY A 117 7.77 -13.71 19.47
C GLY A 117 9.02 -13.13 18.82
N LEU A 118 9.02 -11.86 18.40
CA LEU A 118 10.20 -11.21 17.83
C LEU A 118 11.33 -11.11 18.86
N VAL A 119 12.53 -11.51 18.44
CA VAL A 119 13.76 -11.45 19.25
C VAL A 119 14.74 -10.43 18.69
N LYS A 120 14.92 -10.41 17.37
CA LYS A 120 15.95 -9.58 16.73
C LYS A 120 15.53 -9.14 15.33
N ILE A 121 15.96 -7.93 14.97
CA ILE A 121 15.88 -7.42 13.60
C ILE A 121 17.32 -7.13 13.12
N LYS A 122 17.69 -7.69 11.97
CA LYS A 122 18.93 -7.39 11.24
C LYS A 122 18.59 -6.76 9.88
N GLN A 123 19.57 -6.10 9.29
CA GLN A 123 19.50 -5.53 7.95
C GLN A 123 20.65 -6.08 7.12
N ARG A 124 20.41 -6.33 5.83
CA ARG A 124 21.43 -6.55 4.81
C ARG A 124 20.94 -5.99 3.47
N GLY A 125 21.62 -4.98 2.92
CA GLY A 125 21.12 -4.29 1.73
C GLY A 125 19.75 -3.66 1.98
N LYS A 126 18.85 -3.82 1.01
CA LYS A 126 17.42 -3.43 1.12
C LYS A 126 16.54 -4.43 1.88
N LYS A 127 17.12 -5.42 2.56
CA LYS A 127 16.37 -6.48 3.24
C LYS A 127 16.43 -6.37 4.76
N LEU A 128 15.31 -6.68 5.41
CA LEU A 128 15.20 -6.87 6.86
C LEU A 128 15.02 -8.35 7.19
N PHE A 129 15.68 -8.80 8.25
CA PHE A 129 15.61 -10.17 8.75
C PHE A 129 15.09 -10.14 10.19
N PHE A 130 13.94 -10.77 10.40
CA PHE A 130 13.25 -10.86 11.68
C PHE A 130 13.47 -12.25 12.27
N THR A 131 14.14 -12.35 13.40
CA THR A 131 14.37 -13.62 14.12
C THR A 131 13.36 -13.74 15.26
N TYR A 132 12.68 -14.88 15.34
CA TYR A 132 11.66 -15.18 16.35
C TYR A 132 12.15 -16.18 17.40
N ARG A 133 11.37 -16.35 18.48
CA ARG A 133 11.73 -17.20 19.65
C ARG A 133 11.87 -18.68 19.31
N ASP A 134 11.12 -19.16 18.33
CA ASP A 134 11.21 -20.52 17.78
C ASP A 134 12.40 -20.70 16.82
N LYS A 135 13.28 -19.70 16.70
CA LYS A 135 14.43 -19.62 15.78
C LYS A 135 14.04 -19.50 14.31
N HIS A 136 12.76 -19.32 13.97
CA HIS A 136 12.35 -18.94 12.63
C HIS A 136 12.97 -17.58 12.26
N VAL A 137 13.37 -17.44 10.99
CA VAL A 137 13.85 -16.17 10.43
C VAL A 137 13.00 -15.83 9.22
N PHE A 138 12.30 -14.70 9.31
CA PHE A 138 11.54 -14.14 8.20
C PHE A 138 12.38 -13.08 7.49
N GLU A 139 12.54 -13.22 6.19
CA GLU A 139 13.19 -12.24 5.32
C GLU A 139 12.12 -11.37 4.65
N LEU A 140 12.29 -10.05 4.73
CA LEU A 140 11.48 -9.09 4.02
C LEU A 140 12.36 -8.20 3.16
N ASP A 141 12.15 -8.24 1.85
CA ASP A 141 12.80 -7.34 0.90
C ASP A 141 11.99 -6.05 0.76
N LEU A 142 12.57 -4.92 1.16
CA LEU A 142 11.91 -3.62 1.07
C LEU A 142 12.08 -3.01 -0.33
N GLY A 143 12.86 -3.62 -1.22
CA GLY A 143 12.95 -3.23 -2.63
C GLY A 143 11.63 -3.36 -3.39
N TYR A 144 10.66 -4.14 -2.87
CA TYR A 144 9.30 -4.18 -3.41
C TYR A 144 8.46 -2.93 -3.08
N ASN A 145 8.92 -2.05 -2.19
CA ASN A 145 8.33 -0.74 -2.00
C ASN A 145 9.09 0.28 -2.87
N PRO A 146 8.49 0.81 -3.95
CA PRO A 146 9.17 1.75 -4.86
C PRO A 146 9.59 3.07 -4.18
N ARG A 147 9.06 3.37 -2.99
CA ARG A 147 9.47 4.53 -2.17
C ARG A 147 10.81 4.31 -1.45
N ILE A 148 11.30 3.07 -1.38
CA ILE A 148 12.55 2.68 -0.73
C ILE A 148 13.67 2.57 -1.77
N ILE A 149 14.40 3.66 -1.95
CA ILE A 149 15.44 3.79 -2.98
C ILE A 149 16.83 3.45 -2.44
N GLU A 150 17.07 3.52 -1.13
CA GLU A 150 18.40 3.36 -0.54
C GLU A 150 18.42 2.59 0.80
N GLU A 151 19.61 2.11 1.20
CA GLU A 151 19.80 1.31 2.41
C GLU A 151 19.62 2.10 3.71
N GLY A 152 19.89 3.41 3.69
CA GLY A 152 19.69 4.29 4.84
C GLY A 152 18.24 4.32 5.30
N GLN A 153 17.29 4.26 4.36
CA GLN A 153 15.85 4.21 4.66
C GLN A 153 15.47 2.91 5.36
N VAL A 154 16.02 1.78 4.88
CA VAL A 154 15.82 0.46 5.51
C VAL A 154 16.41 0.44 6.92
N LYS A 155 17.56 1.08 7.12
CA LYS A 155 18.18 1.24 8.43
C LYS A 155 17.27 2.04 9.37
N THR A 156 16.75 3.17 8.91
CA THR A 156 15.82 4.02 9.67
C THR A 156 14.55 3.26 10.05
N ILE A 157 13.91 2.54 9.11
CA ILE A 157 12.72 1.72 9.38
C ILE A 157 13.00 0.68 10.47
N LYS A 158 14.15 0.00 10.44
CA LYS A 158 14.55 -0.94 11.50
C LYS A 158 14.62 -0.28 12.88
N TYR A 159 15.16 0.93 12.98
CA TYR A 159 15.20 1.68 14.25
C TYR A 159 13.80 2.10 14.69
N ILE A 160 12.96 2.59 13.78
CA ILE A 160 11.57 2.98 14.10
C ILE A 160 10.77 1.77 14.57
N ILE A 161 10.87 0.61 13.92
CA ILE A 161 10.17 -0.61 14.36
C ILE A 161 10.59 -0.98 15.79
N LYS A 162 11.90 -0.94 16.11
CA LYS A 162 12.39 -1.21 17.48
C LYS A 162 11.85 -0.20 18.49
N TRP A 163 11.83 1.07 18.14
CA TRP A 163 11.24 2.11 18.97
C TRP A 163 9.74 1.88 19.20
N LEU A 164 8.99 1.57 18.14
CA LEU A 164 7.54 1.34 18.18
C LEU A 164 7.17 0.14 19.06
N ILE A 165 7.85 -1.01 18.91
CA ILE A 165 7.57 -2.20 19.73
C ILE A 165 7.92 -2.01 21.21
N ASN A 166 8.90 -1.15 21.52
CA ASN A 166 9.29 -0.87 22.91
C ASN A 166 8.23 -0.06 23.66
N GLN A 167 7.37 0.68 22.97
CA GLN A 167 6.29 1.44 23.61
C GLN A 167 5.18 0.55 24.17
N ARG A 168 5.04 -0.70 23.68
CA ARG A 168 4.04 -1.69 24.15
C ARG A 168 2.59 -1.17 24.19
N ARG A 169 2.24 -0.24 23.31
CA ARG A 169 0.90 0.37 23.24
C ARG A 169 0.22 0.07 21.90
N PRO A 170 -0.99 -0.52 21.90
CA PRO A 170 -1.79 -0.68 20.69
C PRO A 170 -2.14 0.67 20.06
N LYS A 171 -1.89 0.81 18.75
CA LYS A 171 -2.17 2.03 17.98
C LYS A 171 -2.74 1.68 16.61
N SER A 172 -3.63 2.51 16.09
CA SER A 172 -4.08 2.41 14.71
C SER A 172 -2.93 2.71 13.74
N CYS A 173 -3.04 2.21 12.51
CA CYS A 173 -2.06 2.52 11.47
C CYS A 173 -1.90 4.03 11.26
N LYS A 174 -3.00 4.80 11.36
CA LYS A 174 -2.96 6.25 11.20
C LYS A 174 -2.23 6.95 12.35
N GLU A 175 -2.50 6.57 13.60
CA GLU A 175 -1.77 7.08 14.77
C GLU A 175 -0.26 6.78 14.66
N ILE A 176 0.11 5.58 14.20
CA ILE A 176 1.51 5.21 13.97
C ILE A 176 2.17 6.14 12.96
N ILE A 177 1.49 6.46 11.86
CA ILE A 177 2.02 7.36 10.83
C ILE A 177 2.26 8.75 11.41
N GLU A 178 1.22 9.33 12.01
CA GLU A 178 1.27 10.68 12.58
C GLU A 178 2.35 10.80 13.64
N GLU A 179 2.50 9.80 14.50
CA GLU A 179 3.52 9.81 15.55
C GLU A 179 4.94 9.69 15.00
N ILE A 180 5.17 8.80 14.03
CA ILE A 180 6.49 8.65 13.40
C ILE A 180 6.88 9.94 12.67
N ASP A 181 5.96 10.50 11.89
CA ASP A 181 6.21 11.71 11.11
C ASP A 181 6.49 12.90 12.04
N ASN A 182 5.66 13.11 13.07
CA ASN A 182 5.88 14.18 14.05
C ASN A 182 7.18 14.00 14.84
N MET A 183 7.49 12.78 15.26
CA MET A 183 8.73 12.46 15.97
C MET A 183 9.96 12.80 15.10
N LEU A 184 9.99 12.35 13.84
CA LEU A 184 11.10 12.62 12.94
C LEU A 184 11.22 14.11 12.60
N ILE A 185 10.09 14.80 12.39
CA ILE A 185 10.08 16.25 12.09
C ILE A 185 10.66 17.07 13.24
N ASN A 186 10.25 16.78 14.48
CA ASN A 186 10.61 17.61 15.63
C ASN A 186 11.98 17.27 16.23
N GLU A 187 12.36 15.99 16.25
CA GLU A 187 13.56 15.52 16.96
C GLU A 187 14.62 14.94 16.02
N GLY A 188 14.28 14.73 14.75
CA GLY A 188 15.14 14.07 13.77
C GLY A 188 15.46 12.63 14.17
N PHE A 189 16.63 12.15 13.74
CA PHE A 189 17.05 10.77 14.02
C PHE A 189 17.43 10.50 15.49
N LYS A 190 17.60 11.55 16.31
CA LYS A 190 17.90 11.41 17.75
C LYS A 190 16.75 10.74 18.50
N ALA A 191 15.52 10.85 18.00
CA ALA A 191 14.35 10.22 18.60
C ALA A 191 14.39 8.69 18.60
N ILE A 192 15.11 8.10 17.62
CA ILE A 192 15.12 6.65 17.40
C ILE A 192 16.49 6.01 17.65
N ALA A 193 17.56 6.80 17.75
CA ALA A 193 18.91 6.29 17.96
C ALA A 193 19.80 7.27 18.74
N ASN A 194 20.53 6.75 19.73
CA ASN A 194 21.56 7.49 20.45
C ASN A 194 22.77 6.56 20.76
N PRO A 195 23.97 6.81 20.22
CA PRO A 195 24.29 7.85 19.24
C PRO A 195 23.59 7.61 17.91
N VAL A 196 23.36 8.69 17.15
CA VAL A 196 22.74 8.63 15.83
C VAL A 196 23.74 8.07 14.81
N PRO A 197 23.43 6.95 14.12
CA PRO A 197 24.25 6.48 13.02
C PRO A 197 24.29 7.50 11.86
N PRO A 198 25.44 7.73 11.21
CA PRO A 198 25.58 8.75 10.18
C PRO A 198 24.88 8.41 8.85
N ASP A 199 24.45 7.16 8.67
CA ASP A 199 23.89 6.58 7.45
C ASP A 199 22.38 6.30 7.57
N LEU A 200 21.67 7.06 8.43
CA LEU A 200 20.22 7.06 8.44
C LEU A 200 19.68 8.00 7.36
N ALA A 201 18.59 7.59 6.72
CA ALA A 201 17.89 8.40 5.73
C ALA A 201 16.40 8.55 6.06
N TRP A 202 15.79 9.59 5.52
CA TRP A 202 14.41 9.95 5.84
C TRP A 202 13.40 8.93 5.29
N VAL A 203 12.37 8.65 6.09
CA VAL A 203 11.23 7.81 5.70
C VAL A 203 9.95 8.41 6.24
N SER A 204 8.82 8.08 5.61
CA SER A 204 7.50 8.41 6.16
C SER A 204 7.01 7.30 7.08
N GLY A 205 6.11 7.64 8.00
CA GLY A 205 5.37 6.66 8.79
C GLY A 205 4.62 5.67 7.90
N MET A 206 4.16 6.09 6.72
CA MET A 206 3.54 5.20 5.72
C MET A 206 4.47 4.08 5.26
N ASP A 207 5.76 4.38 5.07
CA ASP A 207 6.76 3.37 4.69
C ASP A 207 6.94 2.32 5.81
N VAL A 208 6.86 2.76 7.07
CA VAL A 208 6.93 1.87 8.23
C VAL A 208 5.67 1.00 8.33
N VAL A 209 4.46 1.57 8.17
CA VAL A 209 3.21 0.79 8.16
C VAL A 209 3.18 -0.22 7.02
N TRP A 210 3.67 0.16 5.83
CA TRP A 210 3.83 -0.78 4.71
C TRP A 210 4.66 -2.00 5.12
N VAL A 211 5.76 -1.77 5.85
CA VAL A 211 6.61 -2.84 6.38
C VAL A 211 5.87 -3.65 7.44
N LEU A 212 5.18 -3.02 8.40
CA LEU A 212 4.41 -3.73 9.43
C LEU A 212 3.35 -4.68 8.84
N ASN A 213 2.72 -4.28 7.74
CA ASN A 213 1.74 -5.10 7.01
C ASN A 213 2.34 -6.34 6.32
N ARG A 214 3.67 -6.43 6.22
CA ARG A 214 4.39 -7.49 5.49
C ARG A 214 5.32 -8.30 6.39
N ILE A 215 5.40 -7.98 7.68
CA ILE A 215 6.17 -8.76 8.66
C ILE A 215 5.34 -9.96 9.11
N ASP A 216 5.95 -11.14 9.10
CA ASP A 216 5.35 -12.32 9.71
C ASP A 216 5.13 -12.12 11.23
N ASN A 217 4.06 -12.70 11.77
CA ASN A 217 3.64 -12.53 13.17
C ASN A 217 3.41 -11.07 13.63
N ALA A 218 3.27 -10.11 12.71
CA ALA A 218 2.73 -8.80 13.04
C ALA A 218 1.25 -8.95 13.43
N MET A 219 0.90 -8.52 14.65
CA MET A 219 -0.43 -8.69 15.20
C MET A 219 -1.26 -7.44 14.96
N PHE A 220 -2.40 -7.61 14.27
CA PHE A 220 -3.39 -6.57 14.06
C PHE A 220 -4.75 -7.01 14.61
N LYS A 221 -5.49 -6.08 15.21
CA LYS A 221 -6.87 -6.28 15.64
C LYS A 221 -7.78 -5.26 14.97
N GLN A 222 -8.86 -5.73 14.33
CA GLN A 222 -9.88 -4.85 13.76
C GLN A 222 -10.58 -4.06 14.87
N ILE A 223 -10.81 -2.78 14.59
CA ILE A 223 -11.60 -1.89 15.43
C ILE A 223 -13.06 -2.10 15.04
N THR A 224 -13.81 -2.82 15.87
CA THR A 224 -15.27 -2.86 15.73
C THR A 224 -15.80 -1.50 16.14
N ILE A 225 -16.36 -0.76 15.19
CA ILE A 225 -17.15 0.44 15.51
C ILE A 225 -18.47 -0.10 16.04
N GLN A 226 -18.75 0.10 17.32
CA GLN A 226 -20.09 -0.08 17.89
C GLN A 226 -21.00 1.05 17.43
#